data_AF-A0A498STI9-F1
#
_entry.id   AF-A0A498STI9-F1
#
_cell.length_a   1.000
_cell.length_b   1.000
_cell.length_c   1.000
_cell.angle_alpha   90.00
_cell.angle_beta   90.00
_cell.angle_gamma   90.00
#
_symmetry.space_group_name_H-M   'P 1'
#
loop_
_entity.id
_entity.type
_entity.pdbx_description
1 polymer ?
#
loop_
_entity_poly.entity_id
_entity_poly.type
_entity_poly.pdbx_seq_one_letter_code
_entity_poly.pdbx_strand_id
1 'polypeptide(L)'
;MGSDDECCSRRAKVLLPTTGVLTKQGILFYHLRRYALKSIHLQRIKQCGIELKTGQFSSEENKRLKKNWERYAVANNIDCSRAYEFAGGCSKEMSRDERINLLMFQNKTNFVPAMCEGFNDRTGRQVISRMLIVYHPGEKSRPEWNDELEKQFEKLYAEGCSSRAISIRLERPKAEVDYRINILRRKTEKPYDFDNCVVELADSTRQVLY
;
A
#
# COMPACT_ATOMS: atom_id res chain seq x y z
N MET A 1 -40.63 -2.52 17.40
CA MET A 1 -39.21 -2.54 17.80
C MET A 1 -38.55 -3.70 17.07
N GLY A 2 -37.79 -3.41 16.02
CA GLY A 2 -37.02 -4.39 15.26
C GLY A 2 -35.54 -4.02 15.39
N SER A 3 -34.76 -4.94 15.94
CA SER A 3 -33.34 -4.77 16.23
C SER A 3 -32.52 -4.92 14.94
N ASP A 4 -32.18 -3.79 14.33
CA ASP A 4 -31.16 -3.72 13.27
C ASP A 4 -29.77 -3.60 13.92
N ASP A 5 -29.34 -4.65 14.62
CA ASP A 5 -27.95 -4.83 15.04
C ASP A 5 -27.21 -5.67 14.00
N GLU A 6 -27.13 -5.19 12.76
CA GLU A 6 -26.18 -5.72 11.79
C GLU A 6 -24.80 -5.10 12.06
N CYS A 7 -24.17 -5.62 13.12
CA CYS A 7 -22.82 -5.27 13.53
C CYS A 7 -21.86 -5.43 12.33
N CYS A 8 -21.35 -4.28 11.88
CA CYS A 8 -20.43 -4.10 10.77
C CYS A 8 -19.24 -5.07 10.83
N SER A 9 -19.36 -6.20 10.13
CA SER A 9 -18.21 -7.09 9.87
C SER A 9 -17.19 -6.33 9.01
N ARG A 10 -16.11 -5.88 9.67
CA ARG A 10 -15.02 -5.04 9.15
C ARG A 10 -14.26 -5.62 7.95
N ARG A 11 -14.63 -6.83 7.52
CA ARG A 11 -14.22 -7.47 6.28
C ARG A 11 -15.45 -8.17 5.75
N ALA A 12 -16.28 -7.50 4.96
CA ALA A 12 -17.30 -8.18 4.16
C ALA A 12 -16.64 -9.44 3.53
N LYS A 13 -17.31 -10.56 3.33
CA LYS A 13 -16.73 -11.67 2.53
C LYS A 13 -17.02 -11.36 1.06
N VAL A 14 -16.03 -11.47 0.15
CA VAL A 14 -16.40 -11.34 -1.28
C VAL A 14 -17.12 -12.64 -1.55
N LEU A 15 -18.43 -12.57 -1.68
CA LEU A 15 -19.17 -13.71 -2.17
C LEU A 15 -18.81 -13.83 -3.65
N LEU A 16 -18.19 -14.96 -4.00
CA LEU A 16 -17.98 -15.28 -5.40
C LEU A 16 -19.34 -15.38 -6.08
N PRO A 17 -19.50 -14.84 -7.29
CA PRO A 17 -20.71 -15.07 -8.05
C PRO A 17 -20.87 -16.58 -8.33
N THR A 18 -22.12 -17.03 -8.48
CA THR A 18 -22.45 -18.44 -8.74
C THR A 18 -21.64 -18.96 -9.94
N THR A 19 -21.60 -18.18 -11.02
CA THR A 19 -20.83 -18.45 -12.24
C THR A 19 -20.07 -17.20 -12.70
N GLY A 20 -19.03 -17.40 -13.50
CA GLY A 20 -18.27 -16.29 -14.09
C GLY A 20 -17.53 -15.43 -13.05
N VAL A 21 -17.30 -14.17 -13.43
CA VAL A 21 -16.57 -13.16 -12.65
C VAL A 21 -17.37 -11.90 -12.30
N LEU A 22 -18.57 -11.77 -12.87
CA LEU A 22 -19.44 -10.60 -12.67
C LEU A 22 -20.40 -10.83 -11.51
N THR A 23 -20.59 -9.80 -10.69
CA THR A 23 -21.62 -9.77 -9.65
C THR A 23 -22.99 -9.57 -10.30
N LYS A 24 -24.06 -9.65 -9.49
CA LYS A 24 -25.43 -9.34 -9.95
C LYS A 24 -25.57 -7.92 -10.51
N GLN A 25 -24.70 -7.00 -10.10
CA GLN A 25 -24.65 -5.61 -10.55
C GLN A 25 -23.75 -5.41 -11.78
N GLY A 26 -23.24 -6.48 -12.40
CA GLY A 26 -22.34 -6.38 -13.54
C GLY A 26 -20.92 -5.88 -13.19
N ILE A 27 -20.52 -5.93 -11.92
CA ILE A 27 -19.18 -5.52 -11.48
C ILE A 27 -18.29 -6.75 -11.36
N LEU A 28 -17.05 -6.67 -11.84
CA LEU A 28 -16.07 -7.73 -11.63
C LEU A 28 -15.81 -7.91 -10.12
N PHE A 29 -15.95 -9.13 -9.59
CA PHE A 29 -15.86 -9.33 -8.13
C PHE A 29 -14.49 -8.90 -7.57
N TYR A 30 -13.43 -8.94 -8.38
CA TYR A 30 -12.08 -8.51 -8.01
C TYR A 30 -11.86 -7.00 -8.11
N HIS A 31 -12.87 -6.23 -8.53
CA HIS A 31 -12.95 -4.78 -8.43
C HIS A 31 -13.76 -4.31 -7.22
N LEU A 32 -14.44 -5.21 -6.50
CA LEU A 32 -15.15 -4.84 -5.27
C LEU A 32 -14.21 -4.49 -4.10
N ARG A 33 -12.90 -4.81 -4.21
CA ARG A 33 -11.96 -4.66 -3.11
C ARG A 33 -10.60 -4.17 -3.51
N ARG A 34 -10.01 -3.43 -2.56
CA ARG A 34 -8.63 -2.96 -2.59
C ARG A 34 -7.62 -3.90 -1.91
N TYR A 35 -8.06 -5.06 -1.41
CA TYR A 35 -7.23 -6.03 -0.68
C TYR A 35 -6.86 -7.22 -1.56
N ALA A 36 -5.88 -8.01 -1.09
CA ALA A 36 -5.46 -9.23 -1.77
C ALA A 36 -6.62 -10.19 -1.98
N LEU A 37 -6.68 -10.78 -3.18
CA LEU A 37 -7.60 -11.87 -3.48
C LEU A 37 -7.14 -13.16 -2.78
N LYS A 38 -8.10 -14.00 -2.41
CA LYS A 38 -7.82 -15.35 -1.91
C LYS A 38 -7.51 -16.29 -3.07
N SER A 39 -6.89 -17.43 -2.81
CA SER A 39 -6.60 -18.47 -3.80
C SER A 39 -7.83 -18.86 -4.64
N ILE A 40 -8.97 -19.09 -3.97
CA ILE A 40 -10.23 -19.44 -4.64
C ILE A 40 -10.71 -18.38 -5.64
N HIS A 41 -10.47 -17.09 -5.35
CA HIS A 41 -10.80 -16.00 -6.24
C HIS A 41 -9.92 -16.02 -7.49
N LEU A 42 -8.61 -16.22 -7.30
CA LEU A 42 -7.64 -16.30 -8.42
C LEU A 42 -7.94 -17.50 -9.31
N GLN A 43 -8.29 -18.64 -8.73
CA GLN A 43 -8.69 -19.83 -9.47
C GLN A 43 -9.94 -19.55 -10.33
N ARG A 44 -10.96 -18.87 -9.78
CA ARG A 44 -12.16 -18.50 -10.55
C ARG A 44 -11.83 -17.59 -11.75
N ILE A 45 -10.97 -16.60 -11.55
CA ILE A 45 -10.54 -15.69 -12.64
C ILE A 45 -9.86 -16.49 -13.76
N LYS A 46 -8.95 -17.40 -13.39
CA LYS A 46 -8.25 -18.27 -14.34
C LYS A 46 -9.20 -19.21 -15.08
N GLN A 47 -10.17 -19.82 -14.38
CA GLN A 47 -11.20 -20.68 -14.99
C GLN A 47 -12.05 -19.93 -16.02
N CYS A 48 -12.23 -18.62 -15.85
CA CYS A 48 -12.94 -17.77 -16.80
C CYS A 48 -12.04 -17.22 -17.92
N GLY A 49 -10.80 -17.70 -18.05
CA GLY A 49 -9.89 -17.30 -19.13
C GLY A 49 -9.34 -15.88 -19.02
N ILE A 50 -9.41 -15.26 -17.83
CA ILE A 50 -8.90 -13.90 -17.62
C ILE A 50 -7.45 -13.96 -17.16
N GLU A 51 -6.58 -13.30 -17.92
CA GLU A 51 -5.16 -13.13 -17.57
C GLU A 51 -4.95 -11.77 -16.90
N LEU A 52 -4.58 -11.79 -15.61
CA LEU A 52 -4.30 -10.58 -14.86
C LEU A 52 -2.91 -10.05 -15.20
N LYS A 53 -2.83 -8.81 -15.66
CA LYS A 53 -1.56 -8.12 -15.91
C LYS A 53 -0.82 -7.85 -14.61
N THR A 54 0.45 -8.23 -14.59
CA THR A 54 1.40 -7.93 -13.51
C THR A 54 2.29 -6.75 -13.91
N GLY A 55 3.09 -6.23 -12.97
CA GLY A 55 4.05 -5.17 -13.25
C GLY A 55 3.46 -3.75 -13.31
N GLN A 56 4.24 -2.84 -13.90
CA GLN A 56 4.00 -1.40 -13.89
C GLN A 56 2.77 -0.99 -14.71
N PHE A 57 2.20 0.16 -14.35
CA PHE A 57 1.13 0.80 -15.12
C PHE A 57 1.74 1.65 -16.23
N SER A 58 1.29 1.43 -17.46
CA SER A 58 1.60 2.25 -18.62
C SER A 58 1.12 3.70 -18.46
N SER A 59 1.62 4.59 -19.31
CA SER A 59 1.18 5.99 -19.36
C SER A 59 -0.33 6.11 -19.61
N GLU A 60 -0.88 5.26 -20.49
CA GLU A 60 -2.31 5.24 -20.81
C GLU A 60 -3.16 4.74 -19.63
N GLU A 61 -2.72 3.68 -18.94
CA GLU A 61 -3.35 3.23 -17.70
C GLU A 61 -3.35 4.35 -16.64
N ASN A 62 -2.26 5.11 -16.53
CA ASN A 62 -2.20 6.23 -15.58
C ASN A 62 -3.15 7.38 -15.97
N LYS A 63 -3.26 7.71 -17.26
CA LYS A 63 -4.24 8.70 -17.76
C LYS A 63 -5.68 8.27 -17.45
N ARG A 64 -6.00 7.00 -17.71
CA ARG A 64 -7.31 6.42 -17.39
C ARG A 64 -7.62 6.48 -15.90
N LEU A 65 -6.67 6.11 -15.05
CA LEU A 65 -6.83 6.19 -13.60
C LEU A 65 -7.14 7.63 -13.15
N LYS A 66 -6.45 8.62 -13.73
CA LYS A 66 -6.71 10.04 -13.44
C LYS A 66 -8.12 10.47 -13.85
N LYS A 67 -8.53 10.12 -15.06
CA LYS A 67 -9.88 10.41 -15.57
C LYS A 67 -10.97 9.75 -14.72
N ASN A 68 -10.76 8.52 -14.27
CA ASN A 68 -11.68 7.81 -13.38
C ASN A 68 -11.83 8.53 -12.04
N TRP A 69 -10.72 8.97 -11.45
CA TRP A 69 -10.73 9.77 -10.22
C TRP A 69 -11.48 11.09 -10.39
N GLU A 70 -11.15 11.86 -11.42
CA GLU A 70 -11.80 13.15 -11.70
C GLU A 70 -13.32 13.00 -11.87
N ARG A 71 -13.75 12.02 -12.67
CA ARG A 71 -15.17 11.70 -12.85
C ARG A 71 -15.85 11.34 -11.53
N TYR A 72 -15.23 10.48 -10.74
CA TYR A 72 -15.78 10.06 -9.45
C TYR A 72 -15.85 11.21 -8.46
N ALA A 73 -14.83 12.06 -8.40
CA ALA A 73 -14.77 13.21 -7.51
C ALA A 73 -15.89 14.21 -7.85
N VAL A 74 -16.06 14.53 -9.13
CA VAL A 74 -17.16 15.39 -9.62
C VAL A 74 -18.52 14.78 -9.29
N ALA A 75 -18.75 13.50 -9.61
CA ALA A 75 -20.04 12.85 -9.40
C ALA A 75 -20.46 12.77 -7.92
N ASN A 76 -19.51 12.86 -7.00
CA ASN A 76 -19.75 12.73 -5.56
C ASN A 76 -19.45 14.03 -4.78
N ASN A 77 -19.23 15.16 -5.46
CA ASN A 77 -18.89 16.46 -4.86
C ASN A 77 -17.68 16.40 -3.91
N ILE A 78 -16.61 15.73 -4.35
CA ILE A 78 -15.36 15.57 -3.60
C ILE A 78 -14.31 16.49 -4.21
N ASP A 79 -13.50 17.12 -3.37
CA ASP A 79 -12.30 17.82 -3.83
C ASP A 79 -11.31 16.83 -4.48
N CYS A 80 -10.95 17.10 -5.73
CA CYS A 80 -9.98 16.33 -6.51
C CYS A 80 -8.62 16.18 -5.81
N SER A 81 -8.23 17.09 -4.90
CA SER A 81 -6.99 17.00 -4.12
C SER A 81 -6.96 15.79 -3.18
N ARG A 82 -8.13 15.25 -2.80
CA ARG A 82 -8.27 14.16 -1.81
C ARG A 82 -7.99 12.77 -2.37
N ALA A 83 -7.49 12.67 -3.59
CA ALA A 83 -7.18 11.39 -4.24
C ALA A 83 -6.28 10.48 -3.38
N TYR A 84 -5.22 11.06 -2.82
CA TYR A 84 -4.28 10.32 -1.97
C TYR A 84 -4.97 9.77 -0.72
N GLU A 85 -5.76 10.60 -0.06
CA GLU A 85 -6.56 10.26 1.10
C GLU A 85 -7.49 9.07 0.79
N PHE A 86 -8.28 9.17 -0.29
CA PHE A 86 -9.19 8.12 -0.72
C PHE A 86 -8.46 6.82 -1.08
N ALA A 87 -7.27 6.92 -1.65
CA ALA A 87 -6.39 5.78 -1.91
C ALA A 87 -5.88 5.08 -0.63
N GLY A 88 -6.10 5.67 0.55
CA GLY A 88 -5.63 5.18 1.86
C GLY A 88 -4.37 5.89 2.35
N GLY A 89 -3.98 6.98 1.67
CA GLY A 89 -2.83 7.86 1.88
C GLY A 89 -2.60 8.22 3.33
N CYS A 90 -3.65 8.77 3.95
CA CYS A 90 -3.62 9.39 5.28
C CYS A 90 -4.22 8.48 6.37
N SER A 91 -4.31 7.18 6.11
CA SER A 91 -5.13 6.30 6.93
C SER A 91 -4.57 6.00 8.33
N LYS A 92 -3.30 6.37 8.61
CA LYS A 92 -2.69 6.27 9.94
C LYS A 92 -2.84 7.55 10.75
N GLU A 93 -2.97 8.67 10.04
CA GLU A 93 -3.10 10.03 10.57
C GLU A 93 -4.57 10.34 10.92
N MET A 94 -5.51 9.66 10.26
CA MET A 94 -6.94 9.71 10.58
C MET A 94 -7.26 9.05 11.91
N SER A 95 -8.21 9.65 12.63
CA SER A 95 -8.91 8.98 13.71
C SER A 95 -9.67 7.74 13.21
N ARG A 96 -10.03 6.88 14.15
CA ARG A 96 -10.79 5.66 13.84
C ARG A 96 -12.14 5.96 13.20
N ASP A 97 -12.84 6.99 13.66
CA ASP A 97 -14.18 7.33 13.19
C ASP A 97 -14.14 7.97 11.81
N GLU A 98 -13.19 8.89 11.56
CA GLU A 98 -12.95 9.43 10.21
C GLU A 98 -12.66 8.32 9.21
N ARG A 99 -11.81 7.36 9.60
CA ARG A 99 -11.48 6.22 8.75
C ARG A 99 -12.71 5.35 8.46
N ILE A 100 -13.55 5.08 9.45
CA ILE A 100 -14.78 4.30 9.27
C ILE A 100 -15.74 5.04 8.34
N ASN A 101 -15.96 6.33 8.58
CA ASN A 101 -16.85 7.17 7.77
C ASN A 101 -16.40 7.22 6.31
N LEU A 102 -15.10 7.40 6.06
CA LEU A 102 -14.54 7.38 4.71
C LEU A 102 -14.78 6.02 4.03
N LEU A 103 -14.52 4.90 4.72
CA LEU A 103 -14.72 3.57 4.15
C LEU A 103 -16.21 3.26 3.87
N MET A 104 -17.11 3.67 4.76
CA MET A 104 -18.56 3.54 4.53
C MET A 104 -18.99 4.34 3.31
N PHE A 105 -18.54 5.59 3.20
CA PHE A 105 -18.80 6.44 2.06
C PHE A 105 -18.28 5.82 0.75
N GLN A 106 -17.03 5.33 0.75
CA GLN A 106 -16.42 4.65 -0.41
C GLN A 106 -17.18 3.39 -0.83
N ASN A 107 -17.72 2.64 0.13
CA ASN A 107 -18.53 1.46 -0.15
C ASN A 107 -19.87 1.86 -0.76
N LYS A 108 -20.56 2.85 -0.18
CA LYS A 108 -21.86 3.35 -0.64
C LYS A 108 -21.80 3.89 -2.08
N THR A 109 -20.69 4.49 -2.45
CA THR A 109 -20.48 5.18 -3.74
C THR A 109 -19.71 4.33 -4.76
N ASN A 110 -19.46 3.05 -4.46
CA ASN A 110 -18.71 2.13 -5.33
C ASN A 110 -17.34 2.68 -5.77
N PHE A 111 -16.59 3.28 -4.84
CA PHE A 111 -15.29 3.89 -5.10
C PHE A 111 -14.32 2.97 -5.84
N VAL A 112 -14.07 1.75 -5.33
CA VAL A 112 -13.10 0.84 -5.96
C VAL A 112 -13.56 0.41 -7.36
N PRO A 113 -14.81 -0.02 -7.58
CA PRO A 113 -15.34 -0.25 -8.93
C PRO A 113 -15.16 0.95 -9.87
N ALA A 114 -15.47 2.17 -9.40
CA ALA A 114 -15.33 3.39 -10.20
C ALA A 114 -13.86 3.64 -10.61
N MET A 115 -12.90 3.40 -9.72
CA MET A 115 -11.48 3.52 -10.08
C MET A 115 -11.04 2.45 -11.08
N CYS A 116 -11.64 1.26 -11.03
CA CYS A 116 -11.30 0.10 -11.87
C CYS A 116 -12.00 0.10 -13.23
N GLU A 117 -12.80 1.12 -13.56
CA GLU A 117 -13.49 1.19 -14.85
C GLU A 117 -12.48 1.15 -16.01
N GLY A 118 -12.66 0.17 -16.90
CA GLY A 118 -11.75 -0.09 -18.02
C GLY A 118 -10.46 -0.84 -17.65
N PHE A 119 -10.33 -1.38 -16.43
CA PHE A 119 -9.18 -2.18 -15.98
C PHE A 119 -9.56 -3.66 -15.77
N ASN A 120 -10.09 -4.30 -16.81
CA ASN A 120 -10.61 -5.67 -16.73
C ASN A 120 -9.50 -6.72 -16.51
N ASP A 121 -8.24 -6.37 -16.76
CA ASP A 121 -7.05 -7.20 -16.58
C ASP A 121 -6.23 -6.80 -15.33
N ARG A 122 -6.73 -5.87 -14.50
CA ARG A 122 -6.12 -5.49 -13.21
C ARG A 122 -7.10 -5.70 -12.06
N THR A 123 -6.55 -6.01 -10.90
CA THR A 123 -7.32 -6.12 -9.65
C THR A 123 -7.53 -4.75 -9.01
N GLY A 124 -8.59 -4.62 -8.20
CA GLY A 124 -8.83 -3.38 -7.44
C GLY A 124 -7.69 -3.05 -6.48
N ARG A 125 -7.00 -4.06 -5.93
CA ARG A 125 -5.77 -3.84 -5.17
C ARG A 125 -4.69 -3.13 -5.99
N GLN A 126 -4.43 -3.57 -7.22
CA GLN A 126 -3.40 -2.97 -8.07
C GLN A 126 -3.74 -1.52 -8.43
N VAL A 127 -4.99 -1.28 -8.86
CA VAL A 127 -5.47 0.05 -9.23
C VAL A 127 -5.35 1.03 -8.06
N ILE A 128 -5.84 0.65 -6.87
CA ILE A 128 -5.72 1.50 -5.68
C ILE A 128 -4.26 1.69 -5.26
N SER A 129 -3.45 0.64 -5.30
CA SER A 129 -2.03 0.76 -4.93
C SER A 129 -1.31 1.71 -5.89
N ARG A 130 -1.68 1.72 -7.17
CA ARG A 130 -1.17 2.67 -8.13
C ARG A 130 -1.62 4.10 -7.82
N MET A 131 -2.87 4.28 -7.40
CA MET A 131 -3.41 5.58 -6.99
C MET A 131 -2.61 6.19 -5.82
N LEU A 132 -2.18 5.37 -4.85
CA LEU A 132 -1.28 5.82 -3.77
C LEU A 132 0.06 6.36 -4.28
N ILE A 133 0.56 5.87 -5.42
CA ILE A 133 1.82 6.32 -6.00
C ILE A 133 1.58 7.59 -6.81
N VAL A 134 0.62 7.56 -7.74
CA VAL A 134 0.35 8.67 -8.68
C VAL A 134 -0.08 9.95 -7.97
N TYR A 135 -0.79 9.82 -6.86
CA TYR A 135 -1.30 10.96 -6.08
C TYR A 135 -0.50 11.23 -4.82
N HIS A 136 0.65 10.57 -4.63
CA HIS A 136 1.51 10.89 -3.50
C HIS A 136 1.90 12.38 -3.55
N PRO A 137 1.85 13.14 -2.42
CA PRO A 137 2.23 14.56 -2.42
C PRO A 137 3.62 14.81 -3.02
N GLY A 138 4.58 13.98 -2.60
CA GLY A 138 5.96 13.96 -3.12
C GLY A 138 6.18 13.38 -4.52
N GLU A 139 5.12 13.06 -5.29
CA GLU A 139 5.31 12.63 -6.68
C GLU A 139 5.54 13.83 -7.61
N LYS A 140 5.00 15.01 -7.26
CA LYS A 140 5.16 16.25 -8.05
C LYS A 140 6.43 17.01 -7.70
N SER A 141 6.80 17.02 -6.41
CA SER A 141 8.03 17.63 -5.91
C SER A 141 9.06 16.53 -5.68
N ARG A 142 10.10 16.49 -6.52
CA ARG A 142 11.29 15.67 -6.27
C ARG A 142 12.50 16.56 -6.06
N PRO A 143 12.53 17.40 -4.99
CA PRO A 143 13.72 18.16 -4.68
C PRO A 143 14.92 17.22 -4.53
N GLU A 144 16.10 17.64 -4.97
CA GLU A 144 17.30 16.84 -4.71
C GLU A 144 17.53 16.73 -3.21
N TRP A 145 18.03 15.57 -2.78
CA TRP A 145 18.42 15.40 -1.39
C TRP A 145 19.59 16.34 -1.08
N ASN A 146 19.39 17.19 -0.08
CA ASN A 146 20.38 18.13 0.41
C ASN A 146 20.53 18.01 1.92
N ASP A 147 21.51 18.69 2.48
CA ASP A 147 21.85 18.62 3.91
C ASP A 147 20.68 19.06 4.81
N GLU A 148 19.85 19.99 4.35
CA GLU A 148 18.69 20.46 5.10
C GLU A 148 17.61 19.39 5.18
N LEU A 149 17.31 18.72 4.07
CA LEU A 149 16.39 17.57 4.04
C LEU A 149 16.92 16.40 4.85
N GLU A 150 18.23 16.16 4.87
CA GLU A 150 18.87 15.16 5.76
C GLU A 150 18.63 15.46 7.23
N LYS A 151 18.86 16.70 7.66
CA LYS A 151 18.60 17.11 9.05
C LYS A 151 17.13 16.95 9.42
N GLN A 152 16.21 17.35 8.54
CA GLN A 152 14.78 17.22 8.79
C GLN A 152 14.36 15.74 8.86
N PHE A 153 14.89 14.90 7.96
CA PHE A 153 14.67 13.46 7.98
C PHE A 153 15.17 12.80 9.27
N GLU A 154 16.42 13.07 9.67
CA GLU A 154 17.02 12.51 10.88
C GLU A 154 16.25 12.93 12.13
N LYS A 155 15.83 14.20 12.20
CA LYS A 155 14.97 14.71 13.29
C LYS A 155 13.66 13.93 13.38
N LEU A 156 12.93 13.81 12.26
CA LEU A 156 11.66 13.09 12.23
C LEU A 156 11.83 11.61 12.56
N TYR A 157 12.93 10.99 12.11
CA TYR A 157 13.25 9.60 12.43
C TYR A 157 13.56 9.42 13.92
N ALA A 158 14.33 10.33 14.53
CA ALA A 158 14.63 10.32 15.96
C ALA A 158 13.38 10.54 16.83
N GLU A 159 12.41 11.33 16.36
CA GLU A 159 11.08 11.50 16.98
C GLU A 159 10.21 10.22 16.90
N GLY A 160 10.68 9.16 16.26
CA GLY A 160 9.94 7.90 16.11
C GLY A 160 8.83 7.96 15.06
N CYS A 161 8.86 8.95 14.15
CA CYS A 161 7.87 9.04 13.08
C CYS A 161 7.97 7.82 12.15
N SER A 162 6.82 7.25 11.77
CA SER A 162 6.80 6.14 10.81
C SER A 162 7.27 6.60 9.42
N SER A 163 7.86 5.69 8.62
CA SER A 163 8.38 6.06 7.28
C SER A 163 7.34 6.70 6.36
N ARG A 164 6.06 6.34 6.53
CA ARG A 164 4.95 6.96 5.80
C ARG A 164 4.69 8.40 6.24
N ALA A 165 4.74 8.69 7.53
CA ALA A 165 4.56 10.04 8.06
C ALA A 165 5.69 10.97 7.61
N ILE A 166 6.93 10.47 7.66
CA ILE A 166 8.12 11.17 7.14
C ILE A 166 7.96 11.47 5.65
N SER A 167 7.56 10.46 4.87
CA SER A 167 7.30 10.56 3.43
C SER A 167 6.26 11.63 3.07
N ILE A 168 5.21 11.79 3.88
CA ILE A 168 4.22 12.85 3.70
C ILE A 168 4.80 14.22 4.09
N ARG A 169 5.44 14.33 5.25
CA ARG A 169 5.97 15.61 5.78
C ARG A 169 7.08 16.21 4.91
N LEU A 170 7.95 15.36 4.37
CA LEU A 170 9.06 15.78 3.51
C LEU A 170 8.69 15.79 2.02
N GLU A 171 7.44 15.46 1.68
CA GLU A 171 6.99 15.28 0.30
C GLU A 171 7.96 14.38 -0.49
N ARG A 172 8.32 13.22 0.08
CA ARG A 172 9.21 12.24 -0.57
C ARG A 172 8.48 10.93 -0.84
N PRO A 173 8.80 10.22 -1.94
CA PRO A 173 8.32 8.86 -2.12
C PRO A 173 8.74 7.97 -0.94
N LYS A 174 7.78 7.21 -0.39
CA LYS A 174 8.05 6.32 0.75
C LYS A 174 9.22 5.36 0.51
N ALA A 175 9.38 4.87 -0.73
CA ALA A 175 10.48 3.97 -1.07
C ALA A 175 11.87 4.59 -0.83
N GLU A 176 12.03 5.89 -1.10
CA GLU A 176 13.28 6.60 -0.81
C GLU A 176 13.50 6.80 0.69
N VAL A 177 12.43 7.13 1.42
CA VAL A 177 12.49 7.23 2.88
C VAL A 177 12.87 5.89 3.51
N ASP A 178 12.28 4.78 3.04
CA ASP A 178 12.65 3.44 3.50
C ASP A 178 14.13 3.13 3.17
N TYR A 179 14.61 3.52 1.99
CA TYR A 179 16.02 3.37 1.62
C TYR A 179 16.95 4.13 2.57
N ARG A 180 16.63 5.37 2.92
CA ARG A 180 17.40 6.20 3.87
C ARG A 180 17.38 5.63 5.29
N ILE A 181 16.23 5.15 5.76
CA ILE A 181 16.14 4.45 7.05
C ILE A 181 17.05 3.22 7.07
N ASN A 182 17.10 2.46 5.98
CA ASN A 182 18.00 1.30 5.89
C ASN A 182 19.48 1.71 5.93
N ILE A 183 19.85 2.82 5.30
CA ILE A 183 21.22 3.38 5.41
C ILE A 183 21.54 3.74 6.86
N LEU A 184 20.65 4.47 7.55
CA LEU A 184 20.86 4.84 8.95
C LEU A 184 21.00 3.62 9.85
N ARG A 185 20.12 2.62 9.70
CA ARG A 185 20.19 1.37 10.47
C ARG A 185 21.53 0.67 10.31
N ARG A 186 22.03 0.55 9.07
CA ARG A 186 23.35 -0.03 8.77
C ARG A 186 24.51 0.77 9.36
N LYS A 187 24.39 2.09 9.49
CA LYS A 187 25.40 2.93 10.15
C LYS A 187 25.39 2.76 11.67
N THR A 188 24.22 2.55 12.27
CA THR A 188 24.07 2.36 13.72
C THR A 188 24.35 0.94 14.19
N GLU A 189 24.14 -0.06 13.34
CA GLU A 189 24.58 -1.44 13.57
C GLU A 189 26.10 -1.47 13.38
N LYS A 190 26.86 -1.38 14.49
CA LYS A 190 28.31 -1.60 14.47
C LYS A 190 28.61 -2.94 13.76
N PRO A 191 29.65 -3.03 12.90
CA PRO A 191 30.14 -4.33 12.50
C PRO A 191 30.50 -5.12 13.77
N TYR A 192 30.02 -6.36 13.86
CA TYR A 192 30.45 -7.28 14.90
C TYR A 192 31.98 -7.45 14.76
N ASP A 193 32.75 -6.90 15.72
CA ASP A 193 34.19 -7.12 15.81
C ASP A 193 34.42 -8.62 16.08
N PHE A 194 34.88 -9.35 15.07
CA PHE A 194 35.34 -10.74 15.21
C PHE A 194 36.73 -10.82 15.86
N ASP A 195 37.41 -9.70 16.11
CA ASP A 195 38.83 -9.64 16.51
C ASP A 195 39.09 -9.78 18.02
N ASN A 196 38.07 -10.08 18.83
CA ASN A 196 38.24 -10.28 20.28
C ASN A 196 37.91 -11.70 20.77
N CYS A 197 38.14 -12.72 19.94
CA CYS A 197 38.32 -14.09 20.43
C CYS A 197 39.82 -14.38 20.60
N VAL A 198 40.38 -13.95 21.74
CA VAL A 198 41.59 -14.60 22.27
C VAL A 198 41.17 -16.01 22.67
N VAL A 199 41.35 -16.96 21.75
CA VAL A 199 41.28 -18.38 22.06
C VAL A 199 42.54 -18.70 22.85
N GLU A 200 42.43 -18.77 24.17
CA GLU A 200 43.40 -19.51 24.99
C GLU A 200 43.35 -20.97 24.53
N LEU A 201 44.25 -21.33 23.60
CA LEU A 201 44.55 -22.71 23.28
C LEU A 201 45.25 -23.32 24.50
N ALA A 202 44.47 -24.00 25.34
CA ALA A 202 45.02 -24.88 26.37
C ALA A 202 45.86 -25.97 25.69
N ASP A 203 47.16 -25.88 25.90
CA ASP A 203 48.21 -26.75 25.43
C ASP A 203 48.13 -28.11 26.16
N SER A 204 47.21 -28.98 25.74
CA SER A 204 47.15 -30.35 26.27
C SER A 204 46.45 -31.30 25.31
N THR A 205 47.08 -31.57 24.16
CA THR A 205 46.90 -32.86 23.44
C THR A 205 48.05 -33.06 22.45
N ARG A 206 49.27 -33.13 22.98
CA ARG A 206 50.41 -33.76 22.31
C ARG A 206 50.98 -34.85 23.21
N GLN A 207 50.49 -36.07 23.03
CA GLN A 207 51.20 -37.32 23.32
C GLN A 207 50.56 -38.39 22.42
N VAL A 208 51.08 -38.57 21.20
CA VAL A 208 52.15 -39.50 20.78
C VAL A 208 51.56 -40.83 20.31
N LEU A 209 51.63 -41.03 18.99
CA LEU A 209 51.60 -42.33 18.33
C LEU A 209 52.87 -43.10 18.70
N TYR A 210 52.72 -44.28 19.31
CA TYR A 210 53.23 -45.60 18.91
C TYR A 210 52.99 -46.60 20.04
#